data_AF-A0A9P3JUX4-F1
#
_entry.id   AF-A0A9P3JUX4-F1
#
_cell.length_a   1.000
_cell.length_b   1.000
_cell.length_c   1.000
_cell.angle_alpha   90.00
_cell.angle_beta   90.00
_cell.angle_gamma   90.00
#
_symmetry.space_group_name_H-M   'P 1'
#
loop_
_entity.id
_entity.type
_entity.pdbx_description
1 polymer ?
#
loop_
_entity_poly.entity_id
_entity_poly.type
_entity_poly.pdbx_seq_one_letter_code
_entity_poly.pdbx_strand_id
1 'polypeptide(L)'
;MAAAVSAPSPALRGAVSAARHVAAPKASSSAASPAPPAPRVTLRSSFTQSPTAVTGRSRSSSCRQIAASRRRSAVSASVAASAQDAHLAAAEAEWAKLSKVCAVLGTQWGDEGKGKLVDILAQRYDVVARCQGGANAGHTIYDSTGRRFALHLVPSGILHPNATCVVGNGPVIHLPGFFKELDGLEASGVRVAGRILVSDRAHLLFDLHQTVDGLREAELAGDKIGTTKRGIGPCYASKAIRNGLRVCDLRRMDTFRAKLDTLYRDAAMRFPAFTYSEADLDAEVARYQEFAARLEPYITDTVHYVGEAVRGGRRVLVEGGQATMLDVDFGTYPFVTSSNPSVGGICTGLGIPPRALGDIIGVAKAYTTRVGEGPYPTELFGELGEQLRKAGHEFGTTTGRPRRCGWLDVVALRYACHINGFSALNLTKLDVLSGLPELKLGVAYRAPDGSVLPAFPADLELLGQVEVEYETVPGWQEDITGVRSFEELPANAQAYVRRIEQLLDVPVRFIGVGPGRDAMIVRSSE
;
A
#
# COMPACT_ATOMS: atom_id res chain seq x y z
N MET A 1 26.27 35.82 -47.53
CA MET A 1 25.22 36.87 -47.43
C MET A 1 24.57 36.69 -46.06
N ALA A 2 24.98 37.43 -45.02
CA ALA A 2 24.47 38.76 -44.63
C ALA A 2 22.95 38.74 -44.37
N ALA A 3 22.36 39.22 -43.28
CA ALA A 3 22.82 39.94 -42.08
C ALA A 3 21.72 39.85 -40.99
N ALA A 4 22.09 40.21 -39.76
CA ALA A 4 21.24 40.37 -38.58
C ALA A 4 20.29 41.57 -38.66
N VAL A 5 19.16 41.55 -37.93
CA VAL A 5 18.58 42.74 -37.24
C VAL A 5 17.80 42.32 -35.97
N SER A 6 17.99 43.11 -34.92
CA SER A 6 17.50 43.06 -33.54
C SER A 6 16.22 43.86 -33.25
N ALA A 7 15.36 43.34 -32.33
CA ALA A 7 14.56 44.01 -31.25
C ALA A 7 13.64 45.24 -31.58
N PRO A 8 12.75 45.77 -30.67
CA PRO A 8 12.46 45.43 -29.27
C PRO A 8 10.96 45.35 -28.84
N SER A 9 10.75 45.06 -27.56
CA SER A 9 9.51 45.12 -26.75
C SER A 9 8.97 46.55 -26.54
N PRO A 10 7.72 46.71 -26.06
CA PRO A 10 7.56 47.54 -24.87
C PRO A 10 6.62 46.96 -23.79
N ALA A 11 6.95 47.34 -22.56
CA ALA A 11 6.20 47.13 -21.33
C ALA A 11 4.99 48.06 -21.21
N LEU A 12 3.97 47.64 -20.45
CA LEU A 12 2.94 48.50 -19.88
C LEU A 12 2.93 48.35 -18.36
N ARG A 13 3.26 49.44 -17.66
CA ARG A 13 3.08 49.69 -16.23
C ARG A 13 1.87 50.62 -16.04
N GLY A 14 1.22 50.48 -14.88
CA GLY A 14 0.26 51.44 -14.30
C GLY A 14 -1.11 50.80 -14.04
N ALA A 15 -1.75 50.87 -12.88
CA ALA A 15 -1.67 51.88 -11.83
C ALA A 15 -2.09 51.33 -10.45
N VAL A 16 -1.60 52.01 -9.42
CA VAL A 16 -1.92 51.89 -7.99
C VAL A 16 -3.03 52.88 -7.63
N SER A 17 -3.98 52.46 -6.77
CA SER A 17 -4.81 53.29 -5.86
C SER A 17 -5.92 52.40 -5.28
N ALA A 18 -6.45 52.48 -4.06
CA ALA A 18 -6.07 53.07 -2.78
C ALA A 18 -7.06 52.48 -1.74
N ALA A 19 -6.66 52.49 -0.47
CA ALA A 19 -7.36 52.00 0.71
C ALA A 19 -8.83 52.45 0.89
N ARG A 20 -9.61 51.65 1.62
CA ARG A 20 -10.47 52.14 2.72
C ARG A 20 -10.81 51.03 3.73
N HIS A 21 -10.59 51.37 5.00
CA HIS A 21 -11.02 50.69 6.22
C HIS A 21 -12.54 50.48 6.29
N VAL A 22 -13.02 49.50 7.08
CA VAL A 22 -13.69 49.71 8.39
C VAL A 22 -14.42 48.43 8.87
N ALA A 23 -14.23 48.14 10.16
CA ALA A 23 -15.10 47.44 11.14
C ALA A 23 -15.33 45.92 11.07
N ALA A 24 -14.70 45.25 12.05
CA ALA A 24 -15.30 44.13 12.78
C ALA A 24 -16.42 44.63 13.73
N PRO A 25 -17.33 43.73 14.14
CA PRO A 25 -17.79 43.77 15.51
C PRO A 25 -17.75 42.40 16.21
N LYS A 26 -17.10 42.43 17.38
CA LYS A 26 -17.54 41.94 18.70
C LYS A 26 -18.07 40.51 18.84
N ALA A 27 -17.28 39.77 19.61
CA ALA A 27 -17.72 38.70 20.49
C ALA A 27 -18.86 39.14 21.43
N SER A 28 -19.81 38.24 21.66
CA SER A 28 -20.69 38.25 22.82
C SER A 28 -20.61 36.91 23.54
N SER A 29 -20.07 36.98 24.76
CA SER A 29 -20.15 35.99 25.82
C SER A 29 -21.60 35.68 26.22
N SER A 30 -21.92 34.42 26.46
CA SER A 30 -22.80 34.07 27.58
C SER A 30 -22.38 32.74 28.18
N ALA A 31 -22.10 32.78 29.48
CA ALA A 31 -21.89 31.65 30.35
C ALA A 31 -23.24 31.24 30.95
N ALA A 32 -23.46 29.93 31.14
CA ALA A 32 -24.00 29.34 32.37
C ALA A 32 -24.35 27.85 32.17
N SER A 33 -23.68 27.00 32.93
CA SER A 33 -24.09 25.63 33.34
C SER A 33 -25.37 25.70 34.21
N PRO A 34 -26.11 24.59 34.53
CA PRO A 34 -25.53 23.35 35.07
C PRO A 34 -26.22 22.00 34.72
N ALA A 35 -25.48 20.90 34.90
CA ALA A 35 -25.97 19.53 35.14
C ALA A 35 -26.63 19.42 36.54
N PRO A 36 -27.41 18.38 36.95
CA PRO A 36 -27.06 16.93 36.97
C PRO A 36 -28.32 15.99 36.95
N PRO A 37 -28.39 14.77 37.55
CA PRO A 37 -27.42 13.70 37.82
C PRO A 37 -27.83 12.30 37.23
N ALA A 38 -26.89 11.35 37.29
CA ALA A 38 -27.11 9.91 37.10
C ALA A 38 -27.43 9.19 38.44
N PRO A 39 -28.08 8.00 38.44
CA PRO A 39 -28.02 7.09 39.56
C PRO A 39 -27.09 5.89 39.28
N ARG A 40 -26.18 5.65 40.24
CA ARG A 40 -25.44 4.41 40.44
C ARG A 40 -26.35 3.39 41.14
N VAL A 41 -26.37 2.15 40.68
CA VAL A 41 -26.82 0.99 41.46
C VAL A 41 -25.64 0.07 41.68
N THR A 42 -25.22 -0.05 42.93
CA THR A 42 -24.31 -1.07 43.45
C THR A 42 -25.12 -2.24 43.99
N LEU A 43 -24.81 -3.46 43.57
CA LEU A 43 -25.19 -4.68 44.29
C LEU A 43 -23.94 -5.53 44.49
N ARG A 44 -23.46 -5.53 45.75
CA ARG A 44 -22.64 -6.59 46.32
C ARG A 44 -23.60 -7.58 46.98
N SER A 45 -23.43 -8.87 46.71
CA SER A 45 -23.88 -9.92 47.63
C SER A 45 -22.82 -11.01 47.71
N SER A 46 -22.12 -11.02 48.83
CA SER A 46 -21.33 -12.11 49.37
C SER A 46 -22.23 -13.26 49.83
N PHE A 47 -21.93 -14.49 49.42
CA PHE A 47 -22.37 -15.68 50.15
C PHE A 47 -21.19 -16.65 50.28
N THR A 48 -20.70 -16.74 51.51
CA THR A 48 -19.86 -17.80 52.05
C THR A 48 -20.77 -18.81 52.75
N GLN A 49 -20.73 -20.09 52.38
CA GLN A 49 -21.04 -21.19 53.29
C GLN A 49 -20.24 -22.45 52.92
N SER A 50 -19.69 -23.06 53.97
CA SER A 50 -18.79 -24.21 54.01
C SER A 50 -19.58 -25.54 53.99
N PRO A 51 -18.92 -26.72 53.86
CA PRO A 51 -19.52 -27.94 53.32
C PRO A 51 -19.97 -28.95 54.37
N THR A 52 -20.99 -29.75 54.04
CA THR A 52 -21.31 -31.01 54.72
C THR A 52 -20.72 -32.20 53.96
N ALA A 53 -20.00 -33.04 54.70
CA ALA A 53 -19.37 -34.27 54.25
C ALA A 53 -20.39 -35.40 54.05
N VAL A 54 -20.23 -36.17 52.96
CA VAL A 54 -20.68 -37.57 52.87
C VAL A 54 -19.54 -38.40 52.29
N THR A 55 -19.25 -39.47 53.00
CA THR A 55 -18.21 -40.47 52.79
C THR A 55 -18.48 -41.38 51.60
N GLY A 56 -17.44 -41.71 50.82
CA GLY A 56 -17.48 -42.78 49.82
C GLY A 56 -16.09 -43.12 49.28
N ARG A 57 -15.65 -44.36 49.49
CA ARG A 57 -14.29 -44.87 49.22
C ARG A 57 -13.98 -45.10 47.73
N SER A 58 -12.69 -44.94 47.43
CA SER A 58 -11.86 -45.58 46.39
C SER A 58 -12.01 -45.11 44.93
N ARG A 59 -10.94 -44.50 44.38
CA ARG A 59 -10.07 -45.09 43.34
C ARG A 59 -9.10 -44.05 42.74
N SER A 60 -7.90 -44.56 42.46
CA SER A 60 -6.96 -44.15 41.40
C SER A 60 -6.00 -42.98 41.63
N SER A 61 -4.72 -43.32 41.51
CA SER A 61 -3.52 -42.49 41.35
C SER A 61 -3.48 -41.67 40.04
N SER A 62 -4.58 -41.59 39.28
CA SER A 62 -4.67 -40.90 37.98
C SER A 62 -4.93 -39.38 38.10
N CYS A 63 -5.58 -38.93 39.18
CA CYS A 63 -5.93 -37.50 39.33
C CYS A 63 -4.75 -36.56 39.62
N ARG A 64 -3.61 -37.05 40.13
CA ARG A 64 -2.43 -36.18 40.40
C ARG A 64 -1.63 -35.85 39.13
N GLN A 65 -1.63 -36.72 38.13
CA GLN A 65 -0.95 -36.46 36.84
C GLN A 65 -1.74 -35.48 35.96
N ILE A 66 -3.08 -35.50 36.01
CA ILE A 66 -3.94 -34.57 35.25
C ILE A 66 -3.90 -33.14 35.85
N ALA A 67 -3.79 -33.01 37.17
CA ALA A 67 -3.65 -31.70 37.82
C ALA A 67 -2.27 -31.06 37.55
N ALA A 68 -1.21 -31.87 37.47
CA ALA A 68 0.14 -31.40 37.13
C ALA A 68 0.27 -31.02 35.64
N SER A 69 -0.38 -31.77 34.73
CA SER A 69 -0.40 -31.42 33.30
C SER A 69 -1.24 -30.17 33.02
N ARG A 70 -2.38 -29.99 33.70
CA ARG A 70 -3.19 -28.76 33.64
C ARG A 70 -2.47 -27.55 34.23
N ARG A 71 -1.72 -27.71 35.33
CA ARG A 71 -0.88 -26.63 35.87
C ARG A 71 0.30 -26.28 34.95
N ARG A 72 0.96 -27.26 34.32
CA ARG A 72 2.03 -27.00 33.33
C ARG A 72 1.48 -26.33 32.07
N SER A 73 0.31 -26.74 31.57
CA SER A 73 -0.37 -26.13 30.43
C SER A 73 -0.88 -24.71 30.74
N ALA A 74 -1.42 -24.47 31.94
CA ALA A 74 -1.85 -23.13 32.35
C ALA A 74 -0.66 -22.19 32.59
N VAL A 75 0.47 -22.70 33.12
CA VAL A 75 1.70 -21.93 33.28
C VAL A 75 2.37 -21.67 31.93
N SER A 76 2.40 -22.64 31.00
CA SER A 76 2.94 -22.38 29.65
C SER A 76 2.08 -21.39 28.88
N ALA A 77 0.75 -21.45 29.03
CA ALA A 77 -0.16 -20.47 28.44
C ALA A 77 -0.02 -19.07 29.07
N SER A 78 0.17 -18.97 30.39
CA SER A 78 0.38 -17.68 31.04
C SER A 78 1.75 -17.07 30.71
N VAL A 79 2.79 -17.89 30.57
CA VAL A 79 4.12 -17.45 30.16
C VAL A 79 4.11 -17.00 28.69
N ALA A 80 3.45 -17.75 27.80
CA ALA A 80 3.28 -17.37 26.40
C ALA A 80 2.50 -16.05 26.24
N ALA A 81 1.42 -15.86 27.02
CA ALA A 81 0.69 -14.60 27.05
C ALA A 81 1.58 -13.43 27.52
N SER A 82 2.36 -13.62 28.60
CA SER A 82 3.28 -12.58 29.11
C SER A 82 4.41 -12.23 28.14
N ALA A 83 4.91 -13.20 27.36
CA ALA A 83 5.94 -12.97 26.35
C ALA A 83 5.39 -12.23 25.12
N GLN A 84 4.15 -12.55 24.73
CA GLN A 84 3.46 -11.87 23.64
C GLN A 84 3.15 -10.40 24.00
N ASP A 85 2.74 -10.14 25.25
CA ASP A 85 2.53 -8.78 25.76
C ASP A 85 3.84 -7.97 25.80
N ALA A 86 4.96 -8.58 26.21
CA ALA A 86 6.27 -7.93 26.22
C ALA A 86 6.79 -7.61 24.81
N HIS A 87 6.63 -8.54 23.86
CA HIS A 87 6.97 -8.31 22.46
C HIS A 87 6.16 -7.14 21.87
N LEU A 88 4.85 -7.13 22.09
CA LEU A 88 3.99 -6.04 21.61
C LEU A 88 4.42 -4.71 22.22
N ALA A 89 4.74 -4.65 23.51
CA ALA A 89 5.22 -3.43 24.14
C ALA A 89 6.57 -2.92 23.58
N ALA A 90 7.51 -3.82 23.30
CA ALA A 90 8.77 -3.46 22.65
C ALA A 90 8.55 -2.95 21.22
N ALA A 91 7.69 -3.64 20.47
CA ALA A 91 7.27 -3.22 19.14
C ALA A 91 6.59 -1.83 19.18
N GLU A 92 5.69 -1.57 20.13
CA GLU A 92 5.05 -0.26 20.34
C GLU A 92 6.07 0.87 20.48
N ALA A 93 7.13 0.65 21.25
CA ALA A 93 8.18 1.64 21.47
C ALA A 93 8.90 1.99 20.15
N GLU A 94 9.20 1.00 19.32
CA GLU A 94 9.84 1.23 18.01
C GLU A 94 8.89 1.89 17.00
N TRP A 95 7.62 1.50 16.96
CA TRP A 95 6.63 2.14 16.11
C TRP A 95 6.42 3.63 16.45
N ALA A 96 6.50 3.97 17.73
CA ALA A 96 6.36 5.35 18.20
C ALA A 96 7.50 6.27 17.74
N LYS A 97 8.70 5.72 17.49
CA LYS A 97 9.87 6.45 17.00
C LYS A 97 9.76 6.90 15.54
N LEU A 98 8.90 6.25 14.75
CA LEU A 98 8.68 6.64 13.36
C LEU A 98 8.21 8.09 13.29
N SER A 99 8.77 8.80 12.31
CA SER A 99 8.49 10.20 12.02
C SER A 99 7.01 10.50 11.83
N LYS A 100 6.63 11.77 11.97
CA LYS A 100 5.24 12.20 11.80
C LYS A 100 4.70 11.96 10.39
N VAL A 101 5.54 12.06 9.36
CA VAL A 101 5.17 11.80 7.98
C VAL A 101 5.98 10.61 7.49
N CYS A 102 5.40 9.43 7.59
CA CYS A 102 6.04 8.17 7.25
C CYS A 102 5.45 7.62 5.96
N ALA A 103 6.25 6.93 5.15
CA ALA A 103 5.80 6.27 3.94
C ALA A 103 6.10 4.77 3.96
N VAL A 104 5.22 3.98 3.33
CA VAL A 104 5.43 2.56 3.07
C VAL A 104 5.33 2.32 1.56
N LEU A 105 6.45 1.96 0.94
CA LEU A 105 6.57 1.76 -0.50
C LEU A 105 7.06 0.35 -0.82
N GLY A 106 6.74 -0.16 -2.01
CA GLY A 106 7.19 -1.46 -2.47
C GLY A 106 8.53 -1.34 -3.17
N THR A 107 9.44 -2.30 -2.95
CA THR A 107 10.79 -2.24 -3.52
C THR A 107 10.97 -3.10 -4.76
N GLN A 108 10.07 -4.05 -5.04
CA GLN A 108 10.20 -5.05 -6.10
C GLN A 108 9.13 -4.84 -7.18
N TRP A 109 8.45 -5.90 -7.64
CA TRP A 109 7.39 -5.87 -8.66
C TRP A 109 5.98 -6.07 -8.08
N GLY A 110 5.72 -5.52 -6.90
CA GLY A 110 4.42 -5.56 -6.25
C GLY A 110 4.22 -6.78 -5.35
N ASP A 111 3.08 -6.80 -4.65
CA ASP A 111 2.65 -7.89 -3.76
C ASP A 111 3.66 -8.26 -2.64
N GLU A 112 4.43 -7.28 -2.16
CA GLU A 112 5.41 -7.46 -1.07
C GLU A 112 4.76 -7.49 0.32
N GLY A 113 3.45 -7.29 0.42
CA GLY A 113 2.74 -7.28 1.71
C GLY A 113 2.70 -5.93 2.41
N LYS A 114 2.77 -4.81 1.66
CA LYS A 114 2.63 -3.44 2.20
C LYS A 114 1.40 -3.25 3.08
N GLY A 115 0.26 -3.77 2.63
CA GLY A 115 -1.02 -3.64 3.33
C GLY A 115 -0.94 -4.08 4.79
N LYS A 116 -0.26 -5.20 5.10
CA LYS A 116 -0.06 -5.67 6.47
C LYS A 116 0.70 -4.64 7.32
N LEU A 117 1.80 -4.10 6.81
CA LEU A 117 2.57 -3.11 7.57
C LEU A 117 1.77 -1.81 7.75
N VAL A 118 1.12 -1.33 6.68
CA VAL A 118 0.29 -0.12 6.76
C VAL A 118 -0.82 -0.30 7.78
N ASP A 119 -1.48 -1.45 7.81
CA ASP A 119 -2.51 -1.81 8.77
C ASP A 119 -1.98 -1.85 10.22
N ILE A 120 -0.79 -2.43 10.45
CA ILE A 120 -0.13 -2.38 11.77
C ILE A 120 0.16 -0.94 12.19
N LEU A 121 0.72 -0.14 11.28
CA LEU A 121 1.14 1.24 11.55
C LEU A 121 -0.04 2.19 11.72
N ALA A 122 -1.11 2.04 10.94
CA ALA A 122 -2.27 2.92 10.91
C ALA A 122 -2.94 3.14 12.27
N GLN A 123 -2.75 2.21 13.23
CA GLN A 123 -3.15 2.38 14.63
C GLN A 123 -2.59 3.64 15.30
N ARG A 124 -1.48 4.19 14.78
CA ARG A 124 -0.73 5.31 15.36
C ARG A 124 -0.72 6.56 14.49
N TYR A 125 -1.46 6.56 13.38
CA TYR A 125 -1.48 7.67 12.44
C TYR A 125 -2.89 8.26 12.34
N ASP A 126 -2.97 9.58 12.37
CA ASP A 126 -4.23 10.33 12.27
C ASP A 126 -4.79 10.30 10.85
N VAL A 127 -3.90 10.23 9.85
CA VAL A 127 -4.23 10.23 8.43
C VAL A 127 -3.49 9.09 7.73
N VAL A 128 -4.21 8.31 6.91
CA VAL A 128 -3.61 7.30 6.03
C VAL A 128 -3.96 7.66 4.59
N ALA A 129 -2.96 7.99 3.78
CA ALA A 129 -3.15 8.62 2.48
C ALA A 129 -2.54 7.78 1.35
N ARG A 130 -3.33 7.55 0.30
CA ARG A 130 -2.86 6.92 -0.93
C ARG A 130 -2.51 7.95 -1.98
N CYS A 131 -1.30 7.84 -2.55
CA CYS A 131 -0.74 8.88 -3.42
C CYS A 131 -0.81 8.59 -4.93
N GLN A 132 -1.00 7.35 -5.38
CA GLN A 132 -0.92 7.01 -6.81
C GLN A 132 -1.75 5.77 -7.18
N GLY A 133 -1.59 5.31 -8.43
CA GLY A 133 -2.20 4.08 -8.93
C GLY A 133 -3.71 4.21 -9.09
N GLY A 134 -4.44 3.11 -8.88
CA GLY A 134 -5.89 3.05 -8.84
C GLY A 134 -6.35 1.69 -8.28
N ALA A 135 -7.50 1.20 -8.72
CA ALA A 135 -8.03 -0.12 -8.31
C ALA A 135 -7.25 -1.34 -8.86
N ASN A 136 -6.08 -1.10 -9.48
CA ASN A 136 -5.13 -2.14 -9.89
C ASN A 136 -4.20 -2.61 -8.76
N ALA A 137 -4.17 -1.91 -7.63
CA ALA A 137 -3.58 -2.44 -6.41
C ALA A 137 -4.62 -3.28 -5.66
N GLY A 138 -4.16 -4.30 -4.95
CA GLY A 138 -4.98 -5.10 -4.06
C GLY A 138 -4.22 -5.37 -2.77
N HIS A 139 -4.70 -4.81 -1.66
CA HIS A 139 -4.13 -5.04 -0.33
C HIS A 139 -5.04 -5.98 0.45
N THR A 140 -4.52 -7.17 0.75
CA THR A 140 -5.20 -8.09 1.66
C THR A 140 -4.72 -7.82 3.07
N ILE A 141 -5.66 -7.50 3.96
CA ILE A 141 -5.41 -7.27 5.38
C ILE A 141 -6.35 -8.14 6.21
N TYR A 142 -5.96 -8.40 7.46
CA TYR A 142 -6.71 -9.22 8.40
C TYR A 142 -6.99 -8.40 9.64
N ASP A 143 -8.25 -8.34 10.07
CA ASP A 143 -8.60 -7.69 11.33
C ASP A 143 -8.16 -8.54 12.55
N SER A 144 -8.38 -8.02 13.75
CA SER A 144 -8.07 -8.71 15.01
C SER A 144 -8.86 -10.00 15.23
N THR A 145 -9.95 -10.22 14.48
CA THR A 145 -10.75 -11.46 14.51
C THR A 145 -10.29 -12.47 13.46
N GLY A 146 -9.28 -12.13 12.65
CA GLY A 146 -8.81 -12.93 11.52
C GLY A 146 -9.67 -12.80 10.26
N ARG A 147 -10.60 -11.84 10.21
CA ARG A 147 -11.43 -11.60 9.03
C ARG A 147 -10.61 -10.94 7.94
N ARG A 148 -10.69 -11.51 6.74
CA ARG A 148 -9.97 -11.03 5.55
C ARG A 148 -10.72 -9.88 4.88
N PHE A 149 -10.01 -8.79 4.61
CA PHE A 149 -10.46 -7.67 3.79
C PHE A 149 -9.56 -7.53 2.56
N ALA A 150 -10.15 -7.27 1.39
CA ALA A 150 -9.43 -7.02 0.14
C ALA A 150 -9.73 -5.60 -0.32
N LEU A 151 -8.80 -4.69 -0.02
CA LEU A 151 -8.90 -3.27 -0.37
C LEU A 151 -8.24 -3.02 -1.72
N HIS A 152 -8.81 -2.10 -2.49
CA HIS A 152 -8.32 -1.72 -3.80
C HIS A 152 -7.98 -0.24 -3.82
N LEU A 153 -8.97 0.65 -3.70
CA LEU A 153 -8.76 2.10 -3.71
C LEU A 153 -8.68 2.70 -2.31
N VAL A 154 -9.50 2.17 -1.39
CA VAL A 154 -9.58 2.66 -0.01
C VAL A 154 -8.28 2.34 0.74
N PRO A 155 -7.63 3.32 1.40
CA PRO A 155 -6.43 3.07 2.20
C PRO A 155 -6.66 2.04 3.31
N SER A 156 -5.63 1.26 3.64
CA SER A 156 -5.67 0.16 4.62
C SER A 156 -5.98 0.63 6.05
N GLY A 157 -5.78 1.92 6.33
CA GLY A 157 -6.19 2.55 7.59
C GLY A 157 -7.70 2.54 7.87
N ILE A 158 -8.54 2.15 6.92
CA ILE A 158 -10.01 2.19 7.10
C ILE A 158 -10.49 1.25 8.22
N LEU A 159 -9.72 0.22 8.58
CA LEU A 159 -10.03 -0.66 9.71
C LEU A 159 -9.77 -0.02 11.09
N HIS A 160 -9.15 1.17 11.13
CA HIS A 160 -8.77 1.85 12.38
C HIS A 160 -9.63 3.09 12.62
N PRO A 161 -10.60 3.06 13.56
CA PRO A 161 -11.61 4.12 13.73
C PRO A 161 -11.08 5.56 13.83
N ASN A 162 -9.86 5.72 14.35
CA ASN A 162 -9.22 7.02 14.56
C ASN A 162 -8.51 7.58 13.31
N ALA A 163 -8.23 6.74 12.31
CA ALA A 163 -7.54 7.15 11.10
C ALA A 163 -8.54 7.74 10.09
N THR A 164 -8.20 8.91 9.53
CA THR A 164 -8.87 9.46 8.35
C THR A 164 -8.16 8.97 7.09
N CYS A 165 -8.89 8.28 6.22
CA CYS A 165 -8.37 7.78 4.95
C CYS A 165 -8.46 8.87 3.87
N VAL A 166 -7.38 9.05 3.11
CA VAL A 166 -7.32 10.04 2.02
C VAL A 166 -6.96 9.34 0.71
N VAL A 167 -7.79 9.52 -0.31
CA VAL A 167 -7.44 9.23 -1.70
C VAL A 167 -6.93 10.53 -2.31
N GLY A 168 -5.62 10.61 -2.56
CA GLY A 168 -4.94 11.80 -3.04
C GLY A 168 -5.33 12.25 -4.44
N ASN A 169 -4.61 13.23 -4.98
CA ASN A 169 -4.80 13.72 -6.35
C ASN A 169 -4.03 12.91 -7.41
N GLY A 170 -3.08 12.08 -7.00
CA GLY A 170 -2.33 11.21 -7.89
C GLY A 170 -3.12 9.98 -8.39
N PRO A 171 -3.92 9.29 -7.56
CA PRO A 171 -4.72 8.15 -8.00
C PRO A 171 -5.74 8.46 -9.11
N VAL A 172 -6.09 7.43 -9.88
CA VAL A 172 -7.22 7.42 -10.83
C VAL A 172 -8.38 6.61 -10.25
N ILE A 173 -9.59 7.18 -10.28
CA ILE A 173 -10.74 6.69 -9.51
C ILE A 173 -11.83 6.17 -10.44
N HIS A 174 -12.08 4.86 -10.38
CA HIS A 174 -13.24 4.24 -11.01
C HIS A 174 -14.42 4.26 -10.03
N LEU A 175 -15.38 5.17 -10.22
CA LEU A 175 -16.49 5.35 -9.27
C LEU A 175 -17.35 4.09 -9.06
N PRO A 176 -17.73 3.31 -10.11
CA PRO A 176 -18.48 2.08 -9.89
C PRO A 176 -17.72 1.08 -9.00
N GLY A 177 -16.42 0.91 -9.23
CA GLY A 177 -15.56 0.05 -8.42
C GLY A 177 -15.38 0.57 -6.99
N PHE A 178 -15.17 1.88 -6.83
CA PHE A 178 -15.02 2.52 -5.53
C PHE A 178 -16.29 2.35 -4.68
N PHE A 179 -17.47 2.61 -5.24
CA PHE A 179 -18.71 2.44 -4.49
C PHE A 179 -18.99 0.98 -4.12
N LYS A 180 -18.69 0.03 -5.02
CA LYS A 180 -18.77 -1.40 -4.68
C LYS A 180 -17.85 -1.77 -3.51
N GLU A 181 -16.66 -1.18 -3.45
CA GLU A 181 -15.71 -1.36 -2.34
C GLU A 181 -16.28 -0.78 -1.03
N LEU A 182 -16.85 0.44 -1.07
CA LEU A 182 -17.51 1.05 0.10
C LEU A 182 -18.68 0.21 0.60
N ASP A 183 -19.57 -0.22 -0.30
CA ASP A 183 -20.74 -1.04 0.03
C ASP A 183 -20.32 -2.37 0.69
N GLY A 184 -19.26 -3.00 0.20
CA GLY A 184 -18.70 -4.21 0.79
C GLY A 184 -18.09 -3.99 2.18
N LEU A 185 -17.46 -2.84 2.41
CA LEU A 185 -16.93 -2.45 3.72
C LEU A 185 -18.04 -2.20 4.73
N GLU A 186 -19.07 -1.45 4.36
CA GLU A 186 -20.23 -1.17 5.22
C GLU A 186 -21.00 -2.45 5.57
N ALA A 187 -21.24 -3.32 4.59
CA ALA A 187 -21.85 -4.64 4.81
C ALA A 187 -21.04 -5.53 5.77
N SER A 188 -19.72 -5.30 5.83
CA SER A 188 -18.82 -6.00 6.76
C SER A 188 -18.71 -5.33 8.14
N GLY A 189 -19.47 -4.25 8.38
CA GLY A 189 -19.50 -3.51 9.65
C GLY A 189 -18.43 -2.42 9.78
N VAL A 190 -17.71 -2.09 8.70
CA VAL A 190 -16.71 -1.03 8.71
C VAL A 190 -17.39 0.32 8.44
N ARG A 191 -17.25 1.26 9.37
CA ARG A 191 -17.78 2.62 9.21
C ARG A 191 -16.92 3.42 8.22
N VAL A 192 -17.48 3.71 7.04
CA VAL A 192 -16.83 4.52 5.99
C VAL A 192 -17.21 6.01 6.06
N ALA A 193 -18.45 6.32 6.48
CA ALA A 193 -18.97 7.67 6.51
C ALA A 193 -18.13 8.62 7.39
N GLY A 194 -17.74 9.76 6.83
CA GLY A 194 -16.92 10.79 7.49
C GLY A 194 -15.47 10.36 7.77
N ARG A 195 -15.00 9.26 7.20
CA ARG A 195 -13.63 8.74 7.38
C ARG A 195 -12.82 8.62 6.10
N ILE A 196 -13.44 8.86 4.95
CA ILE A 196 -12.77 8.83 3.65
C ILE A 196 -12.88 10.20 3.02
N LEU A 197 -11.75 10.74 2.57
CA LEU A 197 -11.66 11.99 1.82
C LEU A 197 -11.14 11.66 0.42
N VAL A 198 -11.83 12.16 -0.60
CA VAL A 198 -11.49 11.97 -2.01
C VAL A 198 -11.07 13.31 -2.59
N SER A 199 -9.89 13.34 -3.21
CA SER A 199 -9.39 14.55 -3.85
C SER A 199 -10.31 15.03 -4.96
N ASP A 200 -10.68 16.30 -4.90
CA ASP A 200 -11.31 17.03 -6.00
C ASP A 200 -10.43 17.08 -7.26
N ARG A 201 -9.12 16.89 -7.11
CA ARG A 201 -8.13 16.91 -8.21
C ARG A 201 -7.80 15.53 -8.78
N ALA A 202 -8.29 14.44 -8.18
CA ALA A 202 -8.09 13.09 -8.72
C ALA A 202 -8.79 12.94 -10.07
N HIS A 203 -8.22 12.13 -10.97
CA HIS A 203 -8.82 11.86 -12.27
C HIS A 203 -9.87 10.75 -12.18
N LEU A 204 -10.93 10.88 -12.99
CA LEU A 204 -11.97 9.88 -13.12
C LEU A 204 -11.57 8.84 -14.16
N LEU A 205 -11.64 7.57 -13.75
CA LEU A 205 -11.51 6.42 -14.63
C LEU A 205 -12.91 5.95 -15.01
N PHE A 206 -13.27 6.07 -16.28
CA PHE A 206 -14.52 5.58 -16.86
C PHE A 206 -14.43 4.15 -17.39
N ASP A 207 -15.58 3.52 -17.62
CA ASP A 207 -15.65 2.20 -18.27
C ASP A 207 -15.04 2.25 -19.69
N LEU A 208 -15.12 3.40 -20.38
CA LEU A 208 -14.44 3.62 -21.66
C LEU A 208 -12.93 3.34 -21.58
N HIS A 209 -12.26 3.72 -20.49
CA HIS A 209 -10.83 3.52 -20.34
C HIS A 209 -10.51 2.03 -20.21
N GLN A 210 -11.39 1.24 -19.59
CA GLN A 210 -11.22 -0.21 -19.47
C GLN A 210 -11.34 -0.89 -20.83
N THR A 211 -12.31 -0.46 -21.64
CA THR A 211 -12.46 -0.92 -23.03
C THR A 211 -11.23 -0.56 -23.87
N VAL A 212 -10.75 0.69 -23.80
CA VAL A 212 -9.55 1.14 -24.51
C VAL A 212 -8.29 0.37 -24.10
N ASP A 213 -8.13 0.06 -22.81
CA ASP A 213 -7.03 -0.77 -22.28
C ASP A 213 -7.07 -2.18 -22.90
N GLY A 214 -8.26 -2.80 -22.93
CA GLY A 214 -8.46 -4.10 -23.56
C GLY A 214 -8.19 -4.12 -25.06
N LEU A 215 -8.56 -3.05 -25.78
CA LEU A 215 -8.32 -2.91 -27.22
C LEU A 215 -6.83 -2.74 -27.53
N ARG A 216 -6.10 -1.92 -26.76
CA ARG A 216 -4.64 -1.78 -26.91
C ARG A 216 -3.91 -3.10 -26.70
N GLU A 217 -4.26 -3.86 -25.66
CA GLU A 217 -3.67 -5.19 -25.42
C GLU A 217 -4.00 -6.20 -26.53
N ALA A 218 -5.07 -6.00 -27.30
CA ALA A 218 -5.41 -6.85 -28.44
C ALA A 218 -4.61 -6.49 -29.71
N GLU A 219 -4.20 -5.22 -29.87
CA GLU A 219 -3.33 -4.77 -30.96
C GLU A 219 -1.88 -5.28 -30.82
N LEU A 220 -1.42 -5.49 -29.58
CA LEU A 220 -0.08 -6.01 -29.28
C LEU A 220 -0.03 -7.52 -29.59
N ALA A 221 0.37 -7.86 -30.82
CA ALA A 221 0.37 -9.20 -31.42
C ALA A 221 1.41 -10.19 -30.83
N GLY A 222 1.46 -10.36 -29.51
CA GLY A 222 2.41 -11.24 -28.80
C GLY A 222 3.13 -10.51 -27.67
N ASP A 223 3.45 -9.23 -27.88
CA ASP A 223 4.16 -8.35 -26.93
C ASP A 223 3.20 -7.69 -25.93
N LYS A 224 2.31 -8.48 -25.35
CA LYS A 224 1.34 -7.97 -24.37
C LYS A 224 2.08 -7.48 -23.14
N ILE A 225 1.66 -6.32 -22.61
CA ILE A 225 2.18 -5.81 -21.34
C ILE A 225 1.67 -6.70 -20.19
N GLY A 226 0.48 -7.28 -20.37
CA GLY A 226 -0.19 -8.04 -19.32
C GLY A 226 -0.94 -7.13 -18.36
N THR A 227 -1.60 -6.08 -18.88
CA THR A 227 -2.31 -5.12 -18.03
C THR A 227 -3.44 -5.80 -17.27
N THR A 228 -3.86 -5.17 -16.17
CA THR A 228 -5.03 -5.62 -15.41
C THR A 228 -6.35 -5.39 -16.14
N LYS A 229 -6.33 -4.76 -17.33
CA LYS A 229 -7.51 -4.32 -18.10
C LYS A 229 -8.46 -3.46 -17.28
N ARG A 230 -7.89 -2.67 -16.38
CA ARG A 230 -8.62 -1.79 -15.46
C ARG A 230 -8.66 -0.34 -15.94
N GLY A 231 -8.08 -0.01 -17.10
CA GLY A 231 -8.12 1.35 -17.66
C GLY A 231 -7.13 2.32 -17.02
N ILE A 232 -6.15 1.83 -16.28
CA ILE A 232 -5.17 2.67 -15.57
C ILE A 232 -4.35 3.49 -16.57
N GLY A 233 -3.73 2.81 -17.53
CA GLY A 233 -2.90 3.46 -18.56
C GLY A 233 -3.67 4.51 -19.37
N PRO A 234 -4.82 4.16 -19.97
CA PRO A 234 -5.63 5.14 -20.72
C PRO A 234 -6.11 6.33 -19.88
N CYS A 235 -6.41 6.14 -18.59
CA CYS A 235 -6.79 7.26 -17.72
C CYS A 235 -5.60 8.20 -17.43
N TYR A 236 -4.42 7.66 -17.11
CA TYR A 236 -3.20 8.47 -16.98
C TYR A 236 -2.79 9.13 -18.31
N ALA A 237 -3.03 8.49 -19.45
CA ALA A 237 -2.84 9.11 -20.76
C ALA A 237 -3.77 10.31 -20.95
N SER A 238 -5.05 10.20 -20.59
CA SER A 238 -6.00 11.31 -20.65
C SER A 238 -5.60 12.48 -19.72
N LYS A 239 -5.04 12.16 -18.54
CA LYS A 239 -4.43 13.15 -17.65
C LYS A 239 -3.26 13.87 -18.31
N ALA A 240 -2.34 13.14 -18.94
CA ALA A 240 -1.17 13.71 -19.61
C ALA A 240 -1.53 14.53 -20.86
N ILE A 241 -2.55 14.09 -21.61
CA ILE A 241 -3.10 14.80 -22.78
C ILE A 241 -3.84 16.07 -22.36
N ARG A 242 -4.34 16.12 -21.11
CA ARG A 242 -5.14 17.20 -20.51
C ARG A 242 -6.57 17.27 -21.03
N ASN A 243 -7.13 16.14 -21.47
CA ASN A 243 -8.54 15.98 -21.82
C ASN A 243 -9.33 15.15 -20.78
N GLY A 244 -8.65 14.51 -19.82
CA GLY A 244 -9.29 13.72 -18.77
C GLY A 244 -10.13 14.54 -17.80
N LEU A 245 -11.26 13.98 -17.36
CA LEU A 245 -12.10 14.58 -16.32
C LEU A 245 -11.55 14.27 -14.92
N ARG A 246 -11.77 15.20 -14.00
CA ARG A 246 -11.42 15.08 -12.59
C ARG A 246 -12.67 15.05 -11.71
N VAL A 247 -12.50 14.65 -10.46
CA VAL A 247 -13.58 14.61 -9.46
C VAL A 247 -14.30 15.96 -9.34
N CYS A 248 -13.58 17.08 -9.41
CA CYS A 248 -14.20 18.42 -9.37
C CYS A 248 -15.19 18.68 -10.50
N ASP A 249 -15.07 18.01 -11.64
CA ASP A 249 -15.97 18.19 -12.79
C ASP A 249 -17.38 17.63 -12.51
N LEU A 250 -17.53 16.72 -11.53
CA LEU A 250 -18.84 16.19 -11.08
C LEU A 250 -19.72 17.26 -10.44
N ARG A 251 -19.12 18.35 -9.93
CA ARG A 251 -19.86 19.51 -9.42
C ARG A 251 -20.38 20.41 -10.54
N ARG A 252 -19.99 20.15 -11.80
CA ARG A 252 -20.31 20.95 -12.98
C ARG A 252 -20.94 20.09 -14.08
N MET A 253 -22.04 19.45 -13.72
CA MET A 253 -22.83 18.60 -14.63
C MET A 253 -23.33 19.34 -15.87
N ASP A 254 -23.45 20.67 -15.81
CA ASP A 254 -23.72 21.55 -16.95
C ASP A 254 -22.66 21.47 -18.06
N THR A 255 -21.40 21.16 -17.71
CA THR A 255 -20.28 21.02 -18.67
C THR A 255 -19.78 19.58 -18.82
N PHE A 256 -20.23 18.67 -17.96
CA PHE A 256 -19.70 17.31 -17.86
C PHE A 256 -19.90 16.50 -19.13
N ARG A 257 -21.11 16.56 -19.73
CA ARG A 257 -21.43 15.85 -20.99
C ARG A 257 -20.46 16.17 -22.12
N ALA A 258 -20.18 17.46 -22.35
CA ALA A 258 -19.30 17.89 -23.44
C ALA A 258 -17.84 17.42 -23.23
N LYS A 259 -17.37 17.43 -21.97
CA LYS A 259 -16.05 16.90 -21.62
C LYS A 259 -15.98 15.39 -21.84
N LEU A 260 -17.02 14.65 -21.44
CA LEU A 260 -17.08 13.21 -21.62
C LEU A 260 -17.14 12.83 -23.11
N ASP A 261 -17.95 13.53 -23.91
CA ASP A 261 -18.00 13.33 -25.37
C ASP A 261 -16.62 13.48 -26.03
N THR A 262 -15.80 14.43 -25.55
CA THR A 262 -14.43 14.62 -26.05
C THR A 262 -13.58 13.35 -25.87
N LEU A 263 -13.70 12.66 -24.73
CA LEU A 263 -13.00 11.40 -24.49
C LEU A 263 -13.53 10.26 -25.36
N TYR A 264 -14.86 10.17 -25.52
CA TYR A 264 -15.50 9.15 -26.36
C TYR A 264 -15.12 9.30 -27.83
N ARG A 265 -15.12 10.54 -28.36
CA ARG A 265 -14.67 10.85 -29.72
C ARG A 265 -13.20 10.46 -29.92
N ASP A 266 -12.33 10.81 -28.97
CA ASP A 266 -10.90 10.45 -29.04
C ASP A 266 -10.70 8.93 -29.11
N ALA A 267 -11.40 8.19 -28.25
CA ALA A 267 -11.36 6.73 -28.26
C ALA A 267 -11.88 6.13 -29.58
N ALA A 268 -13.01 6.63 -30.11
CA ALA A 268 -13.60 6.16 -31.36
C ALA A 268 -12.72 6.47 -32.59
N MET A 269 -12.05 7.62 -32.60
CA MET A 269 -11.10 7.97 -33.67
C MET A 269 -9.87 7.07 -33.64
N ARG A 270 -9.37 6.71 -32.45
CA ARG A 270 -8.18 5.85 -32.32
C ARG A 270 -8.47 4.37 -32.55
N PHE A 271 -9.64 3.88 -32.12
CA PHE A 271 -10.00 2.47 -32.18
C PHE A 271 -11.29 2.27 -32.97
N PRO A 272 -11.23 1.79 -34.23
CA PRO A 272 -12.43 1.53 -35.03
C PRO A 272 -13.41 0.53 -34.39
N ALA A 273 -12.90 -0.35 -33.51
CA ALA A 273 -13.71 -1.29 -32.74
C ALA A 273 -14.41 -0.67 -31.52
N PHE A 274 -14.07 0.57 -31.15
CA PHE A 274 -14.74 1.32 -30.10
C PHE A 274 -15.93 2.08 -30.71
N THR A 275 -17.12 1.53 -30.52
CA THR A 275 -18.37 2.15 -30.94
C THR A 275 -19.09 2.75 -29.75
N TYR A 276 -19.70 3.92 -29.97
CA TYR A 276 -20.59 4.56 -29.02
C TYR A 276 -21.66 5.36 -29.76
N SER A 277 -22.79 5.57 -29.11
CA SER A 277 -23.88 6.43 -29.59
C SER A 277 -24.10 7.62 -28.66
N GLU A 278 -24.84 8.64 -29.11
CA GLU A 278 -25.27 9.74 -28.23
C GLU A 278 -26.11 9.23 -27.06
N ALA A 279 -26.89 8.15 -27.26
CA ALA A 279 -27.65 7.51 -26.21
C ALA A 279 -26.76 6.85 -25.14
N ASP A 280 -25.65 6.21 -25.55
CA ASP A 280 -24.68 5.64 -24.61
C ASP A 280 -23.99 6.74 -23.78
N LEU A 281 -23.64 7.86 -24.42
CA LEU A 281 -23.09 9.03 -23.74
C LEU A 281 -24.09 9.61 -22.74
N ASP A 282 -25.34 9.80 -23.14
CA ASP A 282 -26.39 10.33 -22.26
C ASP A 282 -26.67 9.42 -21.06
N ALA A 283 -26.64 8.10 -21.27
CA ALA A 283 -26.78 7.12 -20.20
C ALA A 283 -25.60 7.20 -19.20
N GLU A 284 -24.36 7.32 -19.68
CA GLU A 284 -23.19 7.45 -18.80
C GLU A 284 -23.21 8.79 -18.05
N VAL A 285 -23.65 9.88 -18.67
CA VAL A 285 -23.85 11.18 -18.00
C VAL A 285 -24.89 11.08 -16.88
N ALA A 286 -26.04 10.47 -17.15
CA ALA A 286 -27.10 10.27 -16.15
C ALA A 286 -26.58 9.41 -14.97
N ARG A 287 -25.86 8.33 -15.27
CA ARG A 287 -25.22 7.47 -14.25
C ARG A 287 -24.22 8.24 -13.39
N TYR A 288 -23.38 9.09 -14.00
CA TYR A 288 -22.41 9.89 -13.26
C TYR A 288 -23.05 11.05 -12.47
N GLN A 289 -24.25 11.50 -12.85
CA GLN A 289 -25.02 12.44 -12.04
C GLN A 289 -25.44 11.82 -10.69
N GLU A 290 -25.87 10.56 -10.68
CA GLU A 290 -26.18 9.82 -9.45
C GLU A 290 -24.91 9.62 -8.60
N PHE A 291 -23.80 9.24 -9.25
CA PHE A 291 -22.51 9.10 -8.59
C PHE A 291 -21.99 10.42 -8.00
N ALA A 292 -22.21 11.55 -8.68
CA ALA A 292 -21.82 12.87 -8.18
C ALA A 292 -22.51 13.16 -6.84
N ALA A 293 -23.83 12.93 -6.74
CA ALA A 293 -24.58 13.12 -5.51
C ALA A 293 -24.08 12.20 -4.38
N ARG A 294 -23.77 10.93 -4.69
CA ARG A 294 -23.25 9.97 -3.72
C ARG A 294 -21.81 10.26 -3.30
N LEU A 295 -20.98 10.81 -4.19
CA LEU A 295 -19.57 11.10 -3.92
C LEU A 295 -19.38 12.41 -3.15
N GLU A 296 -20.26 13.39 -3.32
CA GLU A 296 -20.12 14.75 -2.77
C GLU A 296 -19.68 14.80 -1.29
N PRO A 297 -20.22 13.98 -0.36
CA PRO A 297 -19.81 14.00 1.05
C PRO A 297 -18.34 13.62 1.28
N TYR A 298 -17.70 12.97 0.32
CA TYR A 298 -16.29 12.54 0.38
C TYR A 298 -15.35 13.57 -0.27
N ILE A 299 -15.85 14.42 -1.18
CA ILE A 299 -15.00 15.30 -2.00
C ILE A 299 -14.40 16.43 -1.16
N THR A 300 -13.07 16.48 -1.08
CA THR A 300 -12.32 17.46 -0.27
C THR A 300 -11.11 17.98 -1.07
N ASP A 301 -10.69 19.23 -0.84
CA ASP A 301 -9.34 19.66 -1.27
C ASP A 301 -8.30 18.94 -0.40
N THR A 302 -7.86 17.79 -0.89
CA THR A 302 -6.92 16.93 -0.16
C THR A 302 -5.54 17.54 -0.03
N VAL A 303 -5.13 18.41 -0.98
CA VAL A 303 -3.84 19.10 -0.90
C VAL A 303 -3.84 20.04 0.30
N HIS A 304 -4.91 20.82 0.46
CA HIS A 304 -5.10 21.66 1.63
C HIS A 304 -5.19 20.82 2.91
N TYR A 305 -6.06 19.80 2.95
CA TYR A 305 -6.27 18.97 4.15
C TYR A 305 -4.97 18.29 4.64
N VAL A 306 -4.23 17.65 3.73
CA VAL A 306 -2.97 16.97 4.07
C VAL A 306 -1.91 18.00 4.45
N GLY A 307 -1.84 19.14 3.75
CA GLY A 307 -0.95 20.24 4.11
C GLY A 307 -1.18 20.79 5.52
N GLU A 308 -2.44 21.01 5.91
CA GLU A 308 -2.82 21.38 7.29
C GLU A 308 -2.50 20.27 8.29
N ALA A 309 -2.70 18.99 7.93
CA ALA A 309 -2.35 17.87 8.80
C ALA A 309 -0.85 17.86 9.13
N VAL A 310 -0.02 17.94 8.10
CA VAL A 310 1.44 17.97 8.25
C VAL A 310 1.89 19.20 9.05
N ARG A 311 1.38 20.39 8.72
CA ARG A 311 1.75 21.64 9.42
C ARG A 311 1.30 21.65 10.89
N GLY A 312 0.11 21.13 11.15
CA GLY A 312 -0.44 20.97 12.50
C GLY A 312 0.25 19.88 13.32
N GLY A 313 1.23 19.16 12.73
CA GLY A 313 1.99 18.13 13.41
C GLY A 313 1.22 16.83 13.66
N ARG A 314 0.10 16.61 12.94
CA ARG A 314 -0.61 15.33 12.90
C ARG A 314 0.27 14.26 12.24
N ARG A 315 0.09 13.01 12.63
CA ARG A 315 0.79 11.86 12.06
C ARG A 315 0.10 11.45 10.75
N VAL A 316 0.84 11.50 9.64
CA VAL A 316 0.41 11.10 8.29
C VAL A 316 1.20 9.87 7.82
N LEU A 317 0.50 8.79 7.50
CA LEU A 317 1.06 7.58 6.90
C LEU A 317 0.72 7.54 5.42
N VAL A 318 1.73 7.43 4.57
CA VAL A 318 1.54 7.30 3.13
C VAL A 318 1.60 5.83 2.73
N GLU A 319 0.56 5.40 2.04
CA GLU A 319 0.41 4.05 1.49
C GLU A 319 0.71 4.06 -0.01
N GLY A 320 1.87 3.51 -0.38
CA GLY A 320 2.22 3.32 -1.79
C GLY A 320 1.41 2.19 -2.43
N GLY A 321 0.86 2.43 -3.62
CA GLY A 321 0.39 1.35 -4.50
C GLY A 321 1.55 0.77 -5.32
N GLN A 322 1.46 -0.50 -5.73
CA GLN A 322 2.52 -1.18 -6.50
C GLN A 322 3.91 -1.00 -5.86
N ALA A 323 4.98 -0.95 -6.66
CA ALA A 323 6.35 -0.97 -6.21
C ALA A 323 7.30 -0.33 -7.22
N THR A 324 8.51 0.01 -6.77
CA THR A 324 9.47 0.81 -7.53
C THR A 324 9.86 0.19 -8.87
N MET A 325 9.99 -1.15 -8.96
CA MET A 325 10.34 -1.78 -10.24
C MET A 325 9.20 -1.82 -11.26
N LEU A 326 8.02 -1.32 -10.87
CA LEU A 326 6.87 -1.04 -11.74
C LEU A 326 6.64 0.47 -11.94
N ASP A 327 7.55 1.34 -11.51
CA ASP A 327 7.49 2.77 -11.77
C ASP A 327 7.60 3.07 -13.27
N VAL A 328 6.83 4.05 -13.74
CA VAL A 328 6.81 4.40 -15.17
C VAL A 328 8.17 4.91 -15.66
N ASP A 329 8.95 5.53 -14.78
CA ASP A 329 10.27 6.08 -15.10
C ASP A 329 11.42 5.15 -14.68
N PHE A 330 11.30 4.52 -13.51
CA PHE A 330 12.40 3.74 -12.90
C PHE A 330 12.22 2.22 -13.01
N GLY A 331 11.06 1.75 -13.47
CA GLY A 331 10.79 0.32 -13.58
C GLY A 331 11.34 -0.30 -14.86
N THR A 332 11.01 -1.56 -15.08
CA THR A 332 11.38 -2.30 -16.30
C THR A 332 10.49 -1.91 -17.49
N TYR A 333 10.57 -0.66 -17.95
CA TYR A 333 9.75 -0.14 -19.05
C TYR A 333 9.91 -1.01 -20.34
N PRO A 334 8.82 -1.32 -21.07
CA PRO A 334 7.44 -0.86 -20.90
C PRO A 334 6.59 -1.71 -19.94
N PHE A 335 7.16 -2.75 -19.32
CA PHE A 335 6.46 -3.66 -18.42
C PHE A 335 6.31 -3.09 -16.99
N VAL A 336 5.64 -1.95 -16.91
CA VAL A 336 5.49 -1.11 -15.70
C VAL A 336 4.05 -0.62 -15.58
N THR A 337 3.71 0.02 -14.46
CA THR A 337 2.45 0.76 -14.34
C THR A 337 2.60 2.18 -14.90
N SER A 338 1.49 2.88 -15.14
CA SER A 338 1.49 4.24 -15.70
C SER A 338 1.53 5.33 -14.62
N SER A 339 2.07 5.01 -13.46
CA SER A 339 2.18 5.92 -12.31
C SER A 339 3.56 5.80 -11.67
N ASN A 340 3.83 6.56 -10.62
CA ASN A 340 5.12 6.55 -9.91
C ASN A 340 4.97 5.95 -8.49
N PRO A 341 5.15 4.63 -8.29
CA PRO A 341 5.28 3.98 -6.98
C PRO A 341 6.54 4.34 -6.18
N SER A 342 7.39 5.23 -6.68
CA SER A 342 8.55 5.79 -5.96
C SER A 342 8.18 6.94 -5.01
N VAL A 343 9.13 7.36 -4.17
CA VAL A 343 9.00 8.46 -3.21
C VAL A 343 8.55 9.78 -3.86
N GLY A 344 8.95 10.04 -5.11
CA GLY A 344 8.52 11.22 -5.85
C GLY A 344 7.01 11.26 -6.07
N GLY A 345 6.38 10.10 -6.25
CA GLY A 345 4.93 9.94 -6.38
C GLY A 345 4.15 10.37 -5.15
N ILE A 346 4.76 10.36 -3.96
CA ILE A 346 4.14 10.88 -2.74
C ILE A 346 3.93 12.38 -2.85
N CYS A 347 4.96 13.09 -3.30
CA CYS A 347 4.94 14.55 -3.39
C CYS A 347 3.94 15.00 -4.46
N THR A 348 4.02 14.41 -5.65
CA THR A 348 3.13 14.77 -6.78
C THR A 348 1.69 14.32 -6.55
N GLY A 349 1.49 13.24 -5.80
CA GLY A 349 0.19 12.63 -5.55
C GLY A 349 -0.61 13.16 -4.36
N LEU A 350 0.05 13.85 -3.41
CA LEU A 350 -0.58 14.38 -2.20
C LEU A 350 -0.32 15.87 -1.97
N GLY A 351 0.61 16.49 -2.69
CA GLY A 351 1.02 17.88 -2.45
C GLY A 351 1.85 18.06 -1.17
N ILE A 352 2.46 16.99 -0.66
CA ILE A 352 3.41 17.04 0.46
C ILE A 352 4.75 17.55 -0.07
N PRO A 353 5.36 18.60 0.55
CA PRO A 353 6.67 19.06 0.13
C PRO A 353 7.74 18.00 0.47
N PRO A 354 8.74 17.74 -0.39
CA PRO A 354 9.74 16.69 -0.15
C PRO A 354 10.40 16.75 1.24
N ARG A 355 10.73 17.96 1.71
CA ARG A 355 11.35 18.20 3.03
C ARG A 355 10.50 17.81 4.24
N ALA A 356 9.21 17.54 4.05
CA ALA A 356 8.31 17.11 5.13
C ALA A 356 8.27 15.59 5.27
N LEU A 357 8.78 14.82 4.29
CA LEU A 357 8.90 13.38 4.40
C LEU A 357 9.97 13.03 5.44
N GLY A 358 9.63 12.13 6.36
CA GLY A 358 10.57 11.57 7.32
C GLY A 358 10.97 10.16 6.91
N ASP A 359 10.60 9.17 7.72
CA ASP A 359 10.88 7.77 7.48
C ASP A 359 10.20 7.23 6.22
N ILE A 360 10.97 6.51 5.42
CA ILE A 360 10.48 5.82 4.23
C ILE A 360 10.83 4.35 4.40
N ILE A 361 9.82 3.52 4.57
CA ILE A 361 9.97 2.08 4.79
C ILE A 361 9.80 1.36 3.46
N GLY A 362 10.85 0.68 3.01
CA GLY A 362 10.82 -0.19 1.83
C GLY A 362 10.33 -1.58 2.20
N VAL A 363 9.22 -2.03 1.62
CA VAL A 363 8.72 -3.40 1.80
C VAL A 363 9.31 -4.29 0.73
N ALA A 364 10.17 -5.21 1.15
CA ALA A 364 10.82 -6.20 0.31
C ALA A 364 10.37 -7.59 0.75
N LYS A 365 9.99 -8.44 -0.19
CA LYS A 365 9.77 -9.86 0.10
C LYS A 365 11.13 -10.57 0.17
N ALA A 366 11.25 -11.59 1.02
CA ALA A 366 12.46 -12.40 1.19
C ALA A 366 12.89 -13.17 -0.08
N TYR A 367 12.06 -13.15 -1.10
CA TYR A 367 12.30 -13.64 -2.45
C TYR A 367 11.56 -12.70 -3.39
N THR A 368 11.78 -12.80 -4.70
CA THR A 368 11.08 -11.92 -5.64
C THR A 368 9.84 -12.60 -6.22
N THR A 369 8.86 -11.78 -6.59
CA THR A 369 7.74 -12.22 -7.42
C THR A 369 7.41 -11.16 -8.46
N ARG A 370 6.96 -11.59 -9.64
CA ARG A 370 6.50 -10.70 -10.71
C ARG A 370 5.13 -11.13 -11.22
N VAL A 371 4.22 -10.18 -11.38
CA VAL A 371 2.93 -10.35 -12.06
C VAL A 371 3.07 -9.80 -13.47
N GLY A 372 2.66 -10.60 -14.46
CA GLY A 372 2.73 -10.22 -15.87
C GLY A 372 4.09 -10.48 -16.51
N GLU A 373 4.26 -9.94 -17.71
CA GLU A 373 5.41 -10.17 -18.57
C GLU A 373 6.61 -9.26 -18.22
N GLY A 374 7.70 -9.45 -18.95
CA GLY A 374 8.93 -8.66 -18.86
C GLY A 374 10.11 -9.41 -18.22
N PRO A 375 11.34 -8.89 -18.35
CA PRO A 375 12.54 -9.54 -17.83
C PRO A 375 12.48 -9.77 -16.33
N TYR A 376 13.04 -10.89 -15.92
CA TYR A 376 13.09 -11.29 -14.53
C TYR A 376 14.36 -12.10 -14.28
N PRO A 377 15.51 -11.42 -14.04
CA PRO A 377 16.82 -12.08 -14.04
C PRO A 377 16.93 -13.22 -13.03
N THR A 378 16.29 -13.06 -11.87
CA THR A 378 16.33 -14.00 -10.76
C THR A 378 15.22 -15.06 -10.79
N GLU A 379 14.48 -15.17 -11.91
CA GLU A 379 13.36 -16.10 -12.04
C GLU A 379 13.79 -17.56 -11.87
N LEU A 380 12.97 -18.31 -11.14
CA LEU A 380 13.12 -19.73 -10.93
C LEU A 380 12.12 -20.51 -11.79
N PHE A 381 12.67 -21.35 -12.66
CA PHE A 381 11.92 -22.31 -13.45
C PHE A 381 11.90 -23.69 -12.77
N GLY A 382 10.85 -24.47 -13.05
CA GLY A 382 10.73 -25.84 -12.55
C GLY A 382 10.24 -25.96 -11.11
N GLU A 383 10.60 -27.07 -10.45
CA GLU A 383 10.02 -27.51 -9.18
C GLU A 383 10.21 -26.52 -8.03
N LEU A 384 11.40 -25.93 -7.90
CA LEU A 384 11.70 -24.98 -6.83
C LEU A 384 10.86 -23.70 -6.95
N GLY A 385 10.66 -23.20 -8.18
CA GLY A 385 9.79 -22.06 -8.44
C GLY A 385 8.33 -22.34 -8.07
N GLU A 386 7.84 -23.55 -8.38
CA GLU A 386 6.50 -24.01 -7.97
C GLU A 386 6.37 -24.18 -6.45
N GLN A 387 7.41 -24.69 -5.78
CA GLN A 387 7.45 -24.84 -4.33
C GLN A 387 7.32 -23.47 -3.64
N LEU A 388 8.13 -22.48 -4.04
CA LEU A 388 8.05 -21.11 -3.53
C LEU A 388 6.68 -20.49 -3.81
N ARG A 389 6.14 -20.69 -5.01
CA ARG A 389 4.81 -20.18 -5.38
C ARG A 389 3.71 -20.73 -4.47
N LYS A 390 3.72 -22.04 -4.21
CA LYS A 390 2.73 -22.73 -3.37
C LYS A 390 2.85 -22.28 -1.91
N ALA A 391 4.06 -22.32 -1.35
CA ALA A 391 4.32 -21.90 0.04
C ALA A 391 3.98 -20.42 0.26
N GLY A 392 4.28 -19.56 -0.71
CA GLY A 392 3.97 -18.15 -0.66
C GLY A 392 2.53 -17.76 -1.01
N HIS A 393 1.67 -18.71 -1.42
CA HIS A 393 0.35 -18.43 -1.99
C HIS A 393 0.39 -17.36 -3.09
N GLU A 394 1.36 -17.47 -4.00
CA GLU A 394 1.66 -16.44 -4.99
C GLU A 394 0.74 -16.53 -6.22
N PHE A 395 -0.51 -16.17 -5.97
CA PHE A 395 -1.58 -16.08 -6.96
C PHE A 395 -2.26 -14.72 -6.86
N GLY A 396 -2.64 -14.13 -8.00
CA GLY A 396 -3.34 -12.86 -8.04
C GLY A 396 -4.66 -12.94 -7.26
N THR A 397 -4.88 -12.04 -6.30
CA THR A 397 -6.06 -12.05 -5.43
C THR A 397 -7.38 -11.91 -6.18
N THR A 398 -7.37 -11.17 -7.28
CA THR A 398 -8.56 -10.93 -8.12
C THR A 398 -8.61 -11.86 -9.34
N THR A 399 -7.47 -12.14 -9.96
CA THR A 399 -7.40 -12.85 -11.25
C THR A 399 -7.10 -14.34 -11.10
N GLY A 400 -6.60 -14.78 -9.95
CA GLY A 400 -6.13 -16.14 -9.72
C GLY A 400 -4.86 -16.53 -10.49
N ARG A 401 -4.27 -15.60 -11.27
CA ARG A 401 -3.11 -15.91 -12.12
C ARG A 401 -1.88 -16.24 -11.26
N PRO A 402 -1.12 -17.32 -11.59
CA PRO A 402 0.11 -17.63 -10.88
C PRO A 402 1.14 -16.52 -11.10
N ARG A 403 1.86 -16.14 -10.04
CA ARG A 403 2.97 -15.19 -10.14
C ARG A 403 4.26 -15.93 -10.45
N ARG A 404 5.12 -15.29 -11.24
CA ARG A 404 6.50 -15.75 -11.45
C ARG A 404 7.26 -15.56 -10.15
N CYS A 405 8.08 -16.53 -9.76
CA CYS A 405 8.80 -16.54 -8.48
C CYS A 405 10.31 -16.66 -8.75
N GLY A 406 11.12 -16.03 -7.91
CA GLY A 406 12.56 -15.94 -8.10
C GLY A 406 13.30 -15.68 -6.79
N TRP A 407 14.62 -15.79 -6.82
CA TRP A 407 15.46 -15.46 -5.66
C TRP A 407 15.43 -13.96 -5.34
N LEU A 408 15.86 -13.57 -4.14
CA LEU A 408 15.98 -12.16 -3.82
C LEU A 408 17.03 -11.50 -4.73
N ASP A 409 16.59 -10.44 -5.41
CA ASP A 409 17.38 -9.66 -6.35
C ASP A 409 17.97 -8.44 -5.65
N VAL A 410 19.24 -8.56 -5.26
CA VAL A 410 19.93 -7.52 -4.49
C VAL A 410 20.31 -6.35 -5.40
N VAL A 411 20.57 -6.59 -6.69
CA VAL A 411 20.86 -5.52 -7.66
C VAL A 411 19.64 -4.61 -7.83
N ALA A 412 18.46 -5.19 -8.09
CA ALA A 412 17.21 -4.45 -8.20
C ALA A 412 16.84 -3.77 -6.87
N LEU A 413 17.00 -4.47 -5.74
CA LEU A 413 16.68 -3.91 -4.43
C LEU A 413 17.60 -2.74 -4.05
N ARG A 414 18.91 -2.82 -4.34
CA ARG A 414 19.86 -1.71 -4.14
C ARG A 414 19.48 -0.50 -4.98
N TYR A 415 19.10 -0.72 -6.24
CA TYR A 415 18.60 0.33 -7.12
C TYR A 415 17.33 1.00 -6.56
N ALA A 416 16.36 0.22 -6.08
CA ALA A 416 15.17 0.75 -5.43
C ALA A 416 15.48 1.51 -4.12
N CYS A 417 16.46 1.05 -3.34
CA CYS A 417 16.93 1.76 -2.14
C CYS A 417 17.53 3.12 -2.50
N HIS A 418 18.35 3.18 -3.55
CA HIS A 418 18.94 4.43 -4.03
C HIS A 418 17.90 5.46 -4.46
N ILE A 419 16.87 5.05 -5.22
CA ILE A 419 15.81 5.95 -5.70
C ILE A 419 15.00 6.55 -4.55
N ASN A 420 14.66 5.72 -3.56
CA ASN A 420 13.68 6.09 -2.55
C ASN A 420 14.30 6.61 -1.26
N GLY A 421 15.59 6.37 -1.02
CA GLY A 421 16.26 6.74 0.23
C GLY A 421 15.60 6.08 1.45
N PHE A 422 15.40 4.75 1.40
CA PHE A 422 14.73 4.03 2.49
C PHE A 422 15.51 4.17 3.81
N SER A 423 14.81 4.56 4.89
CA SER A 423 15.38 4.62 6.24
C SER A 423 15.41 3.24 6.91
N ALA A 424 14.55 2.33 6.45
CA ALA A 424 14.50 0.95 6.89
C ALA A 424 13.79 0.05 5.87
N LEU A 425 14.03 -1.25 5.96
CA LEU A 425 13.30 -2.28 5.25
C LEU A 425 12.34 -3.05 6.16
N ASN A 426 11.23 -3.46 5.55
CA ASN A 426 10.34 -4.52 6.04
C ASN A 426 10.52 -5.75 5.16
N LEU A 427 11.22 -6.77 5.67
CA LEU A 427 11.47 -8.03 4.98
C LEU A 427 10.33 -9.01 5.23
N THR A 428 9.45 -9.21 4.26
CA THR A 428 8.24 -10.02 4.42
C THR A 428 8.40 -11.43 3.90
N LYS A 429 7.52 -12.34 4.36
CA LYS A 429 7.44 -13.74 3.91
C LYS A 429 8.75 -14.50 4.10
N LEU A 430 9.48 -14.20 5.17
CA LEU A 430 10.69 -14.95 5.52
C LEU A 430 10.36 -16.42 5.80
N ASP A 431 9.17 -16.68 6.35
CA ASP A 431 8.63 -18.00 6.65
C ASP A 431 8.56 -18.93 5.42
N VAL A 432 8.37 -18.37 4.23
CA VAL A 432 8.27 -19.12 2.96
C VAL A 432 9.58 -19.80 2.58
N LEU A 433 10.73 -19.30 3.06
CA LEU A 433 12.04 -19.87 2.78
C LEU A 433 12.39 -21.07 3.68
N SER A 434 11.58 -21.33 4.71
CA SER A 434 11.79 -22.46 5.63
C SER A 434 11.65 -23.80 4.88
N GLY A 435 12.54 -24.74 5.18
CA GLY A 435 12.59 -26.05 4.53
C GLY A 435 13.62 -26.13 3.40
N LEU A 436 14.15 -25.01 2.92
CA LEU A 436 15.15 -24.98 1.85
C LEU A 436 16.56 -25.21 2.45
N PRO A 437 17.37 -26.12 1.88
CA PRO A 437 18.71 -26.38 2.39
C PRO A 437 19.69 -25.24 2.10
N GLU A 438 19.52 -24.57 0.96
CA GLU A 438 20.34 -23.46 0.50
C GLU A 438 19.45 -22.38 -0.09
N LEU A 439 19.87 -21.12 0.09
CA LEU A 439 19.22 -19.94 -0.46
C LEU A 439 20.22 -19.19 -1.34
N LYS A 440 19.73 -18.49 -2.36
CA LYS A 440 20.57 -17.65 -3.22
C LYS A 440 20.13 -16.20 -3.19
N LEU A 441 21.11 -15.31 -3.29
CA LEU A 441 20.96 -13.86 -3.43
C LEU A 441 21.58 -13.44 -4.77
N GLY A 442 20.82 -12.81 -5.66
CA GLY A 442 21.37 -12.27 -6.91
C GLY A 442 22.13 -10.97 -6.65
N VAL A 443 23.45 -11.03 -6.53
CA VAL A 443 24.30 -9.94 -6.01
C VAL A 443 24.94 -9.07 -7.08
N ALA A 444 25.08 -9.58 -8.31
CA ALA A 444 25.59 -8.83 -9.45
C ALA A 444 24.99 -9.34 -10.76
N TYR A 445 25.04 -8.49 -11.79
CA TYR A 445 24.67 -8.84 -13.16
C TYR A 445 25.88 -8.80 -14.05
N ARG A 446 26.04 -9.84 -14.87
CA ARG A 446 27.04 -9.93 -15.92
C ARG A 446 26.36 -9.76 -17.27
N ALA A 447 26.83 -8.82 -18.06
CA ALA A 447 26.35 -8.60 -19.42
C ALA A 447 26.85 -9.71 -20.37
N PRO A 448 26.26 -9.85 -21.57
CA PRO A 448 26.68 -10.86 -22.55
C PRO A 448 28.15 -10.78 -22.97
N ASP A 449 28.77 -9.60 -22.86
CA ASP A 449 30.21 -9.40 -23.13
C ASP A 449 31.12 -9.84 -21.97
N GLY A 450 30.54 -10.35 -20.88
CA GLY A 450 31.23 -10.80 -19.68
C GLY A 450 31.53 -9.69 -18.68
N SER A 451 31.19 -8.43 -18.94
CA SER A 451 31.40 -7.33 -17.99
C SER A 451 30.38 -7.34 -16.85
N VAL A 452 30.80 -6.96 -15.64
CA VAL A 452 29.88 -6.79 -14.50
C VAL A 452 29.23 -5.42 -14.61
N LEU A 453 27.90 -5.37 -14.63
CA LEU A 453 27.15 -4.12 -14.69
C LEU A 453 27.29 -3.35 -13.38
N PRO A 454 27.53 -2.04 -13.43
CA PRO A 454 27.70 -1.22 -12.21
C PRO A 454 26.37 -0.96 -11.49
N ALA A 455 25.24 -1.09 -12.20
CA ALA A 455 23.90 -0.82 -11.68
C ALA A 455 22.83 -1.59 -12.48
N PHE A 456 21.58 -1.51 -12.02
CA PHE A 456 20.42 -2.03 -12.75
C PHE A 456 20.30 -1.32 -14.12
N PRO A 457 20.28 -2.06 -15.25
CA PRO A 457 20.25 -1.45 -16.57
C PRO A 457 18.87 -0.89 -16.92
N ALA A 458 18.84 0.23 -17.64
CA ALA A 458 17.62 0.80 -18.21
C ALA A 458 17.19 0.09 -19.51
N ASP A 459 18.16 -0.46 -20.26
CA ASP A 459 17.89 -1.24 -21.47
C ASP A 459 17.31 -2.61 -21.12
N LEU A 460 16.09 -2.85 -21.61
CA LEU A 460 15.34 -4.05 -21.35
C LEU A 460 15.91 -5.28 -22.08
N GLU A 461 16.48 -5.09 -23.26
CA GLU A 461 17.11 -6.18 -24.02
C GLU A 461 18.36 -6.66 -23.28
N LEU A 462 19.18 -5.73 -22.81
CA LEU A 462 20.31 -6.03 -21.94
C LEU A 462 19.85 -6.73 -20.66
N LEU A 463 18.83 -6.20 -19.97
CA LEU A 463 18.29 -6.81 -18.75
C LEU A 463 17.79 -8.25 -18.97
N GLY A 464 17.21 -8.54 -20.13
CA GLY A 464 16.73 -9.87 -20.50
C GLY A 464 17.85 -10.88 -20.80
N GLN A 465 19.08 -10.41 -20.99
CA GLN A 465 20.24 -11.23 -21.37
C GLN A 465 21.31 -11.31 -20.28
N VAL A 466 21.11 -10.65 -19.13
CA VAL A 466 22.10 -10.70 -18.05
C VAL A 466 22.18 -12.09 -17.44
N GLU A 467 23.40 -12.51 -17.11
CA GLU A 467 23.66 -13.63 -16.22
C GLU A 467 23.72 -13.10 -14.78
N VAL A 468 22.98 -13.74 -13.87
CA VAL A 468 22.97 -13.36 -12.45
C VAL A 468 24.08 -14.08 -11.71
N GLU A 469 24.95 -13.32 -11.05
CA GLU A 469 25.89 -13.87 -10.08
C GLU A 469 25.21 -14.02 -8.74
N TYR A 470 25.19 -15.25 -8.22
CA TYR A 470 24.53 -15.58 -6.97
C TYR A 470 25.53 -15.77 -5.83
N GLU A 471 25.19 -15.22 -4.68
CA GLU A 471 25.75 -15.65 -3.41
C GLU A 471 24.85 -16.72 -2.79
N THR A 472 25.41 -17.90 -2.53
CA THR A 472 24.71 -18.99 -1.83
C THR A 472 24.93 -18.87 -0.33
N VAL A 473 23.84 -18.93 0.44
CA VAL A 473 23.86 -18.96 1.90
C VAL A 473 23.10 -20.17 2.42
N PRO A 474 23.48 -20.72 3.59
CA PRO A 474 22.75 -21.83 4.19
C PRO A 474 21.29 -21.46 4.49
N GLY A 475 20.36 -22.35 4.18
CA GLY A 475 18.95 -22.22 4.55
C GLY A 475 18.67 -22.76 5.96
N TRP A 476 17.40 -22.93 6.29
CA TRP A 476 16.95 -23.47 7.58
C TRP A 476 15.74 -24.38 7.39
N GLN A 477 15.50 -25.29 8.35
CA GLN A 477 14.44 -26.30 8.26
C GLN A 477 13.29 -26.02 9.24
N GLU A 478 13.55 -25.20 10.25
CA GLU A 478 12.64 -24.88 11.34
C GLU A 478 11.47 -24.00 10.87
N ASP A 479 10.27 -24.27 11.38
CA ASP A 479 9.11 -23.39 11.23
C ASP A 479 9.29 -22.14 12.10
N ILE A 480 9.32 -20.97 11.46
CA ILE A 480 9.50 -19.67 12.12
C ILE A 480 8.21 -18.88 12.29
N THR A 481 7.04 -19.43 11.93
CA THR A 481 5.78 -18.68 11.93
C THR A 481 5.33 -18.22 13.33
N GLY A 482 5.78 -18.92 14.37
CA GLY A 482 5.56 -18.57 15.77
C GLY A 482 6.58 -17.61 16.38
N VAL A 483 7.67 -17.28 15.68
CA VAL A 483 8.78 -16.48 16.22
C VAL A 483 8.37 -15.02 16.40
N ARG A 484 8.78 -14.39 17.51
CA ARG A 484 8.43 -12.98 17.80
C ARG A 484 9.64 -12.10 18.10
N SER A 485 10.81 -12.65 18.41
CA SER A 485 12.05 -11.87 18.53
C SER A 485 13.07 -12.27 17.46
N PHE A 486 14.04 -11.39 17.18
CA PHE A 486 15.07 -11.66 16.19
C PHE A 486 16.03 -12.76 16.67
N GLU A 487 16.27 -12.81 17.98
CA GLU A 487 17.15 -13.74 18.66
C GLU A 487 16.58 -15.18 18.66
N GLU A 488 15.26 -15.31 18.60
CA GLU A 488 14.55 -16.60 18.48
C GLU A 488 14.62 -17.21 17.07
N LEU A 489 15.00 -16.42 16.04
CA LEU A 489 15.14 -16.95 14.69
C LEU A 489 16.31 -17.95 14.62
N PRO A 490 16.24 -18.99 13.75
CA PRO A 490 17.38 -19.84 13.44
C PRO A 490 18.60 -19.00 13.02
N ALA A 491 19.80 -19.45 13.40
CA ALA A 491 21.04 -18.70 13.12
C ALA A 491 21.20 -18.36 11.63
N ASN A 492 20.82 -19.28 10.74
CA ASN A 492 20.87 -19.08 9.29
C ASN A 492 19.83 -18.06 8.81
N ALA A 493 18.64 -18.02 9.41
CA ALA A 493 17.65 -16.99 9.11
C ALA A 493 18.12 -15.60 9.57
N GLN A 494 18.73 -15.50 10.76
CA GLN A 494 19.36 -14.26 11.20
C GLN A 494 20.50 -13.83 10.27
N ALA A 495 21.34 -14.77 9.84
CA ALA A 495 22.44 -14.51 8.91
C ALA A 495 21.93 -14.03 7.54
N TYR A 496 20.83 -14.60 7.04
CA TYR A 496 20.17 -14.16 5.82
C TYR A 496 19.74 -12.69 5.90
N VAL A 497 19.06 -12.30 6.99
CA VAL A 497 18.65 -10.92 7.21
C VAL A 497 19.86 -9.98 7.31
N ARG A 498 20.84 -10.30 8.15
CA ARG A 498 22.07 -9.49 8.30
C ARG A 498 22.83 -9.36 6.99
N ARG A 499 22.83 -10.40 6.15
CA ARG A 499 23.50 -10.36 4.84
C ARG A 499 22.82 -9.40 3.89
N ILE A 500 21.49 -9.35 3.88
CA ILE A 500 20.72 -8.35 3.12
C ILE A 500 21.08 -6.93 3.57
N GLU A 501 21.14 -6.69 4.89
CA GLU A 501 21.54 -5.39 5.45
C GLU A 501 22.95 -4.99 4.97
N GLN A 502 23.92 -5.89 5.06
CA GLN A 502 25.29 -5.65 4.60
C GLN A 502 25.40 -5.33 3.10
N LEU A 503 24.58 -5.99 2.28
CA LEU A 503 24.63 -5.83 0.82
C LEU A 503 23.95 -4.54 0.32
N LEU A 504 23.06 -3.97 1.14
CA LEU A 504 22.25 -2.81 0.80
C LEU A 504 22.66 -1.54 1.56
N ASP A 505 23.32 -1.69 2.70
CA ASP A 505 23.58 -0.61 3.66
C ASP A 505 22.28 0.06 4.15
N VAL A 506 21.22 -0.75 4.33
CA VAL A 506 19.91 -0.32 4.85
C VAL A 506 19.44 -1.31 5.91
N PRO A 507 19.06 -0.86 7.12
CA PRO A 507 18.64 -1.76 8.19
C PRO A 507 17.28 -2.39 7.91
N VAL A 508 17.13 -3.67 8.22
CA VAL A 508 15.86 -4.41 8.22
C VAL A 508 15.25 -4.30 9.61
N ARG A 509 14.30 -3.37 9.79
CA ARG A 509 13.65 -3.15 11.09
C ARG A 509 12.44 -4.05 11.33
N PHE A 510 11.79 -4.50 10.27
CA PHE A 510 10.56 -5.28 10.35
C PHE A 510 10.73 -6.58 9.58
N ILE A 511 10.32 -7.70 10.17
CA ILE A 511 10.46 -9.02 9.56
C ILE A 511 9.13 -9.76 9.67
N GLY A 512 8.51 -10.02 8.52
CA GLY A 512 7.27 -10.78 8.43
C GLY A 512 7.54 -12.28 8.40
N VAL A 513 7.04 -12.99 9.41
CA VAL A 513 7.10 -14.46 9.53
C VAL A 513 5.72 -15.11 9.36
N GLY A 514 4.80 -14.44 8.68
CA GLY A 514 3.48 -14.97 8.40
C GLY A 514 2.48 -13.89 7.98
N PRO A 515 1.25 -14.27 7.62
CA PRO A 515 0.23 -13.33 7.12
C PRO A 515 -0.50 -12.55 8.23
N GLY A 516 -0.55 -13.09 9.46
CA GLY A 516 -1.25 -12.48 10.60
C GLY A 516 -0.63 -11.16 11.03
N ARG A 517 -1.44 -10.28 11.63
CA ARG A 517 -1.00 -8.95 12.10
C ARG A 517 0.08 -9.04 13.19
N ASP A 518 0.00 -10.07 14.04
CA ASP A 518 0.94 -10.37 15.13
C ASP A 518 2.22 -11.09 14.67
N ALA A 519 2.23 -11.67 13.47
CA ALA A 519 3.37 -12.39 12.90
C ALA A 519 4.42 -11.42 12.29
N MET A 520 4.87 -10.46 13.09
CA MET A 520 5.84 -9.43 12.70
C MET A 520 6.86 -9.27 13.82
N ILE A 521 8.14 -9.51 13.52
CA ILE A 521 9.25 -9.22 14.41
C ILE A 521 9.65 -7.76 14.18
N VAL A 522 9.89 -7.03 15.29
CA VAL A 522 10.28 -5.63 15.27
C VAL A 522 11.64 -5.48 15.94
N ARG A 523 12.61 -4.93 15.22
CA ARG A 523 13.98 -4.68 15.70
C ARG A 523 14.15 -3.22 16.09
N SER A 524 14.96 -2.99 17.11
CA SER A 524 15.33 -1.65 17.53
C SER A 524 16.15 -0.92 16.47
N SER A 525 15.90 0.37 16.29
CA SER A 525 16.85 1.25 15.61
C SER A 525 18.08 1.44 16.51
N GLU A 526 19.23 0.88 16.15
CA GLU A 526 20.52 1.33 16.70
C GLU A 526 20.88 2.73 16.20
#